data_AF-A0A3M1C8T8-F1
#
_entry.id   AF-A0A3M1C8T8-F1
#
_cell.length_a   1.000
_cell.length_b   1.000
_cell.length_c   1.000
_cell.angle_alpha   90.00
_cell.angle_beta   90.00
_cell.angle_gamma   90.00
#
_symmetry.space_group_name_H-M   'P 1'
#
loop_
_entity.id
_entity.type
_entity.pdbx_description
1 polymer ?
#
loop_
_entity_poly.entity_id
_entity_poly.type
_entity_poly.pdbx_seq_one_letter_code
_entity_poly.pdbx_strand_id
1 'polypeptide(L)'
;LGWIDQPLTILNTTTAVYIGIVYTYLPFMVLPLYSALERLDESLLEAAEDLGCSRLTAFWLVTVPLSKQGIVAGSFLVFIPVMGEFVIPSLLGGSGTLMIGKVLWEEFFSNRDWPVASAVAIILLAILIIPIVLFIKNEEKQWAGEE
;
A
#
# COMPACT_ATOMS: atom_id res chain seq x y z
N LEU A 1 2.68 28.48 23.13
CA LEU A 1 1.71 28.58 22.03
C LEU A 1 0.64 27.52 22.26
N GLY A 2 -0.48 27.88 22.91
CA GLY A 2 -1.55 26.96 23.33
C GLY A 2 -2.42 26.51 22.15
N TRP A 3 -1.85 25.71 21.27
CA TRP A 3 -2.54 25.19 20.08
C TRP A 3 -3.33 23.90 20.37
N ILE A 4 -3.21 23.37 21.60
CA ILE A 4 -3.91 22.18 22.08
C ILE A 4 -4.30 22.37 23.54
N ASP A 5 -5.59 22.14 23.85
CA ASP A 5 -6.15 22.28 25.20
C ASP A 5 -5.87 21.06 26.11
N GLN A 6 -5.49 19.93 25.50
CA GLN A 6 -5.17 18.68 26.18
C GLN A 6 -4.07 17.92 25.40
N PRO A 7 -3.22 17.11 26.06
CA PRO A 7 -2.21 16.31 25.36
C PRO A 7 -2.89 15.35 24.38
N LEU A 8 -2.45 15.38 23.13
CA LEU A 8 -2.93 14.47 22.08
C LEU A 8 -2.52 13.03 22.44
N THR A 9 -3.47 12.25 22.96
CA THR A 9 -3.28 10.82 23.25
C THR A 9 -3.40 10.01 21.97
N ILE A 10 -2.34 10.05 21.16
CA ILE A 10 -2.25 9.31 19.89
C ILE A 10 -1.69 7.90 20.13
N LEU A 11 -0.78 7.71 21.08
CA LEU A 11 -0.21 6.41 21.38
C LEU A 11 -1.29 5.41 21.84
N ASN A 12 -1.14 4.14 21.46
CA ASN A 12 -2.11 3.06 21.70
C ASN A 12 -3.44 3.22 20.95
N THR A 13 -3.47 3.98 19.86
CA THR A 13 -4.65 4.14 18.99
C THR A 13 -4.39 3.56 17.60
N THR A 14 -5.47 3.20 16.89
CA THR A 14 -5.39 2.80 15.48
C THR A 14 -4.80 3.92 14.61
N THR A 15 -5.00 5.18 14.99
CA THR A 15 -4.41 6.34 14.31
C THR A 15 -2.89 6.34 14.36
N ALA A 16 -2.28 6.04 15.52
CA ALA A 16 -0.82 5.90 15.61
C ALA A 16 -0.30 4.79 14.69
N VAL A 17 -1.02 3.67 14.62
CA VAL A 17 -0.66 2.55 13.75
C VAL A 17 -0.73 2.95 12.28
N TYR A 18 -1.79 3.61 11.83
CA TYR A 18 -1.88 4.09 10.44
C TYR A 18 -0.77 5.08 10.09
N ILE A 19 -0.46 6.02 11.00
CA ILE A 19 0.64 6.96 10.79
C ILE A 19 1.97 6.20 10.68
N GLY A 20 2.22 5.24 11.57
CA GLY A 20 3.43 4.42 11.55
C GLY A 20 3.56 3.59 10.27
N ILE A 21 2.48 2.96 9.81
CA ILE A 21 2.44 2.19 8.56
C ILE A 21 2.72 3.12 7.37
N VAL A 22 1.95 4.20 7.22
CA VAL A 22 2.13 5.13 6.09
C VAL A 22 3.56 5.66 6.06
N TYR A 23 4.07 6.14 7.20
CA TYR A 23 5.43 6.66 7.29
C TYR A 23 6.50 5.63 6.92
N THR A 24 6.35 4.39 7.37
CA THR A 24 7.34 3.32 7.14
C THR A 24 7.32 2.83 5.70
N TYR A 25 6.15 2.74 5.08
CA TYR A 25 5.99 2.15 3.75
C TYR A 25 5.91 3.17 2.60
N LEU A 26 5.82 4.47 2.89
CA LEU A 26 5.81 5.51 1.87
C LEU A 26 7.00 5.42 0.90
N PRO A 27 8.26 5.15 1.33
CA PRO A 27 9.37 5.00 0.40
C PRO A 27 9.15 3.88 -0.63
N PHE A 28 8.51 2.78 -0.25
CA PHE A 28 8.23 1.65 -1.16
C PHE A 28 7.19 2.00 -2.22
N MET A 29 6.27 2.92 -1.92
CA MET A 29 5.33 3.46 -2.91
C MET A 29 6.01 4.46 -3.85
N VAL A 30 6.86 5.32 -3.30
CA VAL A 30 7.49 6.42 -4.04
C VAL A 30 8.48 5.90 -5.07
N LEU A 31 9.25 4.85 -4.79
CA LEU A 31 10.31 4.39 -5.71
C LEU A 31 9.78 3.95 -7.10
N PRO A 32 8.75 3.07 -7.22
CA PRO A 32 8.20 2.70 -8.52
C PRO A 32 7.44 3.84 -9.20
N LEU A 33 6.76 4.68 -8.40
CA LEU A 33 6.08 5.87 -8.92
C LEU A 33 7.07 6.84 -9.55
N TYR A 34 8.18 7.13 -8.88
CA TYR A 34 9.23 7.98 -9.40
C TYR A 34 9.80 7.42 -10.70
N SER A 35 10.12 6.12 -10.73
CA SER A 35 10.63 5.46 -11.95
C SER A 35 9.63 5.48 -13.12
N ALA A 36 8.33 5.41 -12.85
CA ALA A 36 7.31 5.53 -13.89
C ALA A 36 7.16 6.97 -14.39
N LEU A 37 7.17 7.95 -13.48
CA LEU A 37 7.01 9.37 -13.79
C LEU A 37 8.21 9.93 -14.55
N GLU A 38 9.44 9.53 -14.19
CA GLU A 38 10.68 9.97 -14.83
C GLU A 38 10.75 9.55 -16.32
N ARG A 39 9.97 8.55 -16.72
CA ARG A 39 9.91 8.05 -18.11
C ARG A 39 8.80 8.70 -18.92
N LEU A 40 7.98 9.56 -18.33
CA LEU A 40 6.91 10.27 -19.04
C LEU A 40 7.49 11.39 -19.91
N ASP A 41 6.96 11.50 -21.13
CA ASP A 41 7.28 12.58 -22.04
C ASP A 41 6.54 13.87 -21.62
N GLU A 42 7.29 14.92 -21.29
CA GLU A 42 6.75 16.22 -20.89
C GLU A 42 5.91 16.87 -22.00
N SER A 43 6.13 16.53 -23.27
CA SER A 43 5.34 17.05 -24.40
C SER A 43 3.85 16.70 -24.32
N LEU A 44 3.49 15.61 -23.62
CA LEU A 44 2.09 15.23 -23.37
C LEU A 44 1.40 16.20 -22.41
N LEU A 45 2.15 16.77 -21.45
CA LEU A 45 1.64 17.78 -20.52
C LEU A 45 1.51 19.14 -21.22
N GLU A 46 2.51 19.52 -22.02
CA GLU A 46 2.47 20.74 -22.84
C GLU A 46 1.27 20.71 -23.80
N ALA A 47 1.06 19.60 -24.51
CA ALA A 47 -0.08 19.43 -25.41
C ALA A 47 -1.44 19.51 -24.68
N ALA A 48 -1.51 19.00 -23.44
CA ALA A 48 -2.72 19.12 -22.63
C ALA A 48 -2.99 20.57 -22.21
N GLU A 49 -1.96 21.31 -21.81
CA GLU A 49 -2.07 22.75 -21.50
C GLU A 49 -2.44 23.57 -22.74
N ASP A 50 -1.88 23.26 -23.92
CA ASP A 50 -2.20 23.90 -25.20
C ASP A 50 -3.66 23.68 -25.62
N LEU A 51 -4.24 22.52 -25.30
CA LEU A 51 -5.66 22.22 -25.51
C LEU A 51 -6.59 22.87 -24.46
N GLY A 52 -6.03 23.68 -23.55
CA GLY A 52 -6.77 24.45 -22.55
C GLY A 52 -7.02 23.69 -21.23
N CYS A 53 -6.34 22.57 -20.97
CA CYS A 53 -6.45 21.88 -19.70
C CYS A 53 -5.76 22.68 -18.59
N SER A 54 -6.39 22.77 -17.42
CA SER A 54 -5.69 23.21 -16.20
C SER A 54 -4.74 22.11 -15.71
N ARG A 55 -3.67 22.49 -14.99
CA ARG A 55 -2.69 21.53 -14.43
C ARG A 55 -3.30 20.38 -13.66
N LEU A 56 -4.34 20.65 -12.88
CA LEU A 56 -5.05 19.61 -12.12
C LEU A 56 -5.78 18.63 -13.07
N THR A 57 -6.39 19.16 -14.15
CA THR A 57 -7.05 18.34 -15.17
C THR A 57 -6.04 17.51 -15.94
N ALA A 58 -4.92 18.09 -16.35
CA ALA A 58 -3.83 17.39 -17.04
C ALA A 58 -3.24 16.27 -16.16
N PHE A 59 -3.08 16.49 -14.85
CA PHE A 59 -2.63 15.46 -13.91
C PHE A 59 -3.55 14.23 -13.90
N TRP A 60 -4.87 14.43 -13.75
CA TRP A 60 -5.82 13.31 -13.70
C TRP A 60 -6.06 12.65 -15.05
N LEU A 61 -5.95 13.40 -16.16
CA LEU A 61 -6.23 12.92 -17.51
C LEU A 61 -5.01 12.26 -18.17
N VAL A 62 -3.80 12.74 -17.88
CA VAL A 62 -2.56 12.33 -18.54
C VAL A 62 -1.63 11.62 -17.57
N THR A 63 -1.20 12.30 -16.50
CA THR A 63 -0.17 11.77 -15.59
C THR A 63 -0.63 10.51 -14.87
N VAL A 64 -1.83 10.51 -14.27
CA VAL A 64 -2.34 9.37 -13.49
C VAL A 64 -2.55 8.11 -14.35
N PRO A 65 -3.22 8.18 -15.52
CA PRO A 65 -3.39 7.00 -16.38
C PRO A 65 -2.07 6.46 -16.92
N LEU A 66 -1.13 7.31 -17.32
CA LEU A 66 0.16 6.87 -17.84
C LEU A 66 1.06 6.29 -16.73
N SER A 67 0.93 6.77 -15.49
CA SER A 67 1.65 6.25 -14.32
C SER A 67 1.02 4.99 -13.72
N LYS A 68 -0.05 4.45 -14.32
CA LYS A 68 -0.82 3.32 -13.78
C LYS A 68 0.07 2.11 -13.46
N GLN A 69 1.02 1.77 -14.32
CA GLN A 69 1.95 0.65 -14.07
C GLN A 69 2.82 0.90 -12.82
N GLY A 70 3.34 2.12 -12.65
CA GLY A 70 4.09 2.51 -11.46
C GLY A 70 3.26 2.50 -10.18
N ILE A 71 2.00 2.96 -10.26
CA ILE A 71 1.05 2.92 -9.13
C ILE A 71 0.79 1.48 -8.70
N VAL A 72 0.57 0.56 -9.66
CA VAL A 72 0.29 -0.84 -9.36
C VAL A 72 1.54 -1.52 -8.78
N ALA A 73 2.71 -1.31 -9.37
CA ALA A 73 3.97 -1.84 -8.86
C ALA A 73 4.25 -1.36 -7.42
N GLY A 74 4.11 -0.05 -7.16
CA GLY A 74 4.24 0.52 -5.82
C GLY A 74 3.22 -0.04 -4.84
N SER A 75 1.96 -0.22 -5.28
CA SER A 75 0.91 -0.80 -4.45
C SER A 75 1.25 -2.24 -4.02
N PHE A 76 1.80 -3.06 -4.92
CA PHE A 76 2.25 -4.41 -4.56
C PHE A 76 3.45 -4.40 -3.60
N LEU A 77 4.43 -3.52 -3.83
CA LEU A 77 5.60 -3.40 -2.94
C LEU A 77 5.22 -2.96 -1.52
N VAL A 78 4.15 -2.18 -1.35
CA VAL A 78 3.60 -1.83 -0.03
C VAL A 78 2.70 -2.94 0.52
N PHE A 79 1.84 -3.52 -0.31
CA PHE A 79 0.86 -4.52 0.11
C PHE A 79 1.51 -5.76 0.74
N ILE A 80 2.56 -6.29 0.10
CA ILE A 80 3.24 -7.52 0.54
C ILE A 80 3.71 -7.44 2.00
N PRO A 81 4.55 -6.45 2.40
CA PRO A 81 5.02 -6.37 3.77
C PRO A 81 3.95 -5.91 4.76
N VAL A 82 3.04 -5.00 4.36
CA VAL A 82 1.99 -4.48 5.27
C VAL A 82 1.04 -5.58 5.74
N MET A 83 0.72 -6.56 4.89
CA MET A 83 -0.14 -7.68 5.25
C MET A 83 0.43 -8.55 6.38
N GLY A 84 1.76 -8.70 6.44
CA GLY A 84 2.46 -9.44 7.48
C GLY A 84 2.91 -8.60 8.68
N GLU A 85 2.60 -7.30 8.69
CA GLU A 85 3.13 -6.36 9.67
C GLU A 85 2.52 -6.60 11.07
N PHE A 86 3.40 -6.79 12.06
CA PHE A 86 3.01 -7.04 13.45
C PHE A 86 3.78 -6.17 14.46
N VAL A 87 4.91 -5.58 14.06
CA VAL A 87 5.77 -4.75 14.91
C VAL A 87 5.14 -3.38 15.12
N ILE A 88 4.72 -2.68 14.06
CA ILE A 88 4.08 -1.37 14.18
C ILE A 88 2.77 -1.46 15.01
N PRO A 89 1.87 -2.42 14.76
CA PRO A 89 0.63 -2.54 15.53
C PRO A 89 0.85 -2.99 16.97
N SER A 90 1.93 -3.73 17.26
CA SER A 90 2.27 -4.13 18.64
C SER A 90 2.96 -3.02 19.43
N LEU A 91 3.71 -2.13 18.77
CA LEU A 91 4.41 -1.01 19.42
C LEU A 91 3.56 0.25 19.55
N LEU A 92 2.76 0.57 18.52
CA LEU A 92 1.98 1.80 18.46
C LEU A 92 0.49 1.60 18.73
N GLY A 93 -0.02 0.38 18.54
CA GLY A 93 -1.42 0.03 18.72
C GLY A 93 -1.78 -0.31 20.15
N GLY A 94 -3.06 -0.15 20.49
CA GLY A 94 -3.60 -0.56 21.78
C GLY A 94 -3.98 -2.05 21.79
N SER A 95 -4.49 -2.51 22.93
CA SER A 95 -5.02 -3.87 23.09
C SER A 95 -6.15 -4.20 22.10
N GLY A 96 -6.94 -3.20 21.70
CA GLY A 96 -8.03 -3.36 20.73
C GLY A 96 -7.63 -3.28 19.25
N THR A 97 -6.37 -3.03 18.92
CA THR A 97 -5.96 -2.92 17.50
C THR A 97 -5.72 -4.32 16.94
N LEU A 98 -6.66 -4.78 16.11
CA LEU A 98 -6.61 -6.08 15.44
C LEU A 98 -6.03 -5.92 14.03
N MET A 99 -4.85 -6.49 13.80
CA MET A 99 -4.24 -6.62 12.48
C MET A 99 -3.79 -8.07 12.29
N ILE A 100 -3.91 -8.60 11.06
CA ILE A 100 -3.71 -10.03 10.78
C ILE A 100 -2.33 -10.51 11.25
N GLY A 101 -1.27 -9.74 10.99
CA GLY A 101 0.09 -10.08 11.46
C GLY A 101 0.19 -10.18 12.98
N LYS A 102 -0.45 -9.26 13.71
CA LYS A 102 -0.49 -9.28 15.18
C LYS A 102 -1.29 -10.48 15.72
N VAL A 103 -2.46 -10.75 15.14
CA VAL A 103 -3.28 -11.91 15.53
C VAL A 103 -2.53 -13.21 15.31
N LEU A 104 -1.87 -13.37 14.15
CA LEU A 104 -1.06 -14.54 13.86
C LEU A 104 0.05 -14.74 14.90
N TRP A 105 0.74 -13.65 15.28
CA TRP A 105 1.75 -13.68 16.34
C TRP A 105 1.18 -14.10 17.69
N GLU A 106 0.04 -13.52 18.10
CA GLU A 106 -0.63 -13.84 19.37
C GLU A 106 -1.08 -15.31 19.41
N GLU A 107 -1.66 -15.83 18.33
CA GLU A 107 -2.10 -17.23 18.29
C GLU A 107 -0.93 -18.23 18.35
N PHE A 108 0.19 -17.95 17.66
CA PHE A 108 1.37 -18.81 17.71
C PHE A 108 2.07 -18.80 19.08
N PHE A 109 2.28 -17.61 19.65
CA PHE A 109 3.20 -17.43 20.79
C PHE A 109 2.49 -17.24 22.13
N SER A 110 1.34 -16.57 22.16
CA SER A 110 0.60 -16.32 23.40
C SER A 110 -0.37 -17.45 23.71
N ASN A 111 -1.27 -17.75 22.78
CA ASN A 111 -2.29 -18.80 22.95
C ASN A 111 -1.74 -20.20 22.69
N ARG A 112 -0.64 -20.30 21.92
CA ARG A 112 -0.04 -21.56 21.47
C ARG A 112 -1.05 -22.45 20.74
N ASP A 113 -1.98 -21.84 20.02
CA ASP A 113 -2.95 -22.49 19.16
C ASP A 113 -2.40 -22.59 17.72
N TRP A 114 -1.50 -23.56 17.53
CA TRP A 114 -0.82 -23.79 16.26
C TRP A 114 -1.80 -24.14 15.12
N PRO A 115 -2.88 -24.91 15.36
CA PRO A 115 -3.91 -25.13 14.35
C PRO A 115 -4.56 -23.83 13.85
N VAL A 116 -5.03 -22.96 14.75
CA VAL A 116 -5.67 -21.70 14.37
C VAL A 116 -4.67 -20.77 13.69
N ALA A 117 -3.46 -20.65 14.24
CA ALA A 117 -2.42 -19.80 13.68
C ALA A 117 -2.01 -20.25 12.26
N SER A 118 -1.94 -21.56 12.02
CA SER A 118 -1.67 -22.12 10.69
C SER A 118 -2.79 -21.85 9.69
N ALA A 119 -4.06 -21.93 10.13
CA ALA A 119 -5.20 -21.59 9.28
C ALA A 119 -5.18 -20.10 8.86
N VAL A 120 -4.91 -19.20 9.82
CA VAL A 120 -4.77 -17.76 9.54
C VAL A 120 -3.58 -17.50 8.61
N ALA A 121 -2.45 -18.18 8.79
CA ALA A 121 -1.29 -18.04 7.92
C ALA A 121 -1.59 -18.46 6.47
N ILE A 122 -2.32 -19.57 6.26
CA ILE A 122 -2.72 -20.02 4.93
C ILE A 122 -3.67 -19.01 4.27
N ILE A 123 -4.62 -18.45 5.04
CA ILE A 123 -5.53 -17.41 4.54
C ILE A 123 -4.75 -16.15 4.13
N LEU A 124 -3.82 -15.70 4.99
CA LEU A 124 -2.95 -14.56 4.70
C LEU A 124 -2.13 -14.81 3.42
N LEU A 125 -1.57 -16.01 3.28
CA LEU A 125 -0.82 -16.41 2.10
C LEU A 125 -1.70 -16.39 0.83
N ALA A 126 -2.94 -16.89 0.92
CA ALA A 126 -3.88 -16.85 -0.20
C ALA A 126 -4.23 -15.40 -0.60
N ILE A 127 -4.46 -14.52 0.37
CA ILE A 127 -4.71 -13.09 0.16
C ILE A 127 -3.52 -12.39 -0.50
N LEU A 128 -2.29 -12.82 -0.19
CA LEU A 128 -1.08 -12.30 -0.83
C LEU A 128 -0.90 -12.83 -2.25
N ILE A 129 -0.99 -14.15 -2.45
CA ILE A 129 -0.64 -14.79 -3.72
C ILE A 129 -1.70 -14.56 -4.79
N ILE A 130 -2.99 -14.67 -4.45
CA ILE A 130 -4.07 -14.65 -5.46
C ILE A 130 -4.06 -13.33 -6.26
N PRO A 131 -4.03 -12.14 -5.66
CA PRO A 131 -4.00 -10.88 -6.42
C PRO A 131 -2.76 -10.74 -7.29
N ILE A 132 -1.60 -11.16 -6.80
CA ILE A 132 -0.33 -11.11 -7.53
C ILE A 132 -0.40 -12.00 -8.78
N VAL A 133 -0.84 -13.25 -8.63
CA VAL A 133 -0.95 -14.19 -9.75
C VAL A 133 -2.01 -13.74 -10.76
N LEU A 134 -3.15 -13.23 -10.29
CA LEU A 134 -4.18 -12.69 -11.18
C LEU A 134 -3.67 -11.49 -11.97
N PHE A 135 -2.89 -10.61 -11.34
CA PHE A 135 -2.30 -9.46 -11.99
C PHE A 135 -1.30 -9.87 -13.08
N ILE A 136 -0.32 -10.73 -12.74
CA ILE A 136 0.68 -11.23 -13.70
C ILE A 136 0.00 -11.89 -14.90
N LYS A 137 -0.99 -12.76 -14.66
CA LYS A 137 -1.74 -13.42 -15.75
C LYS A 137 -2.53 -12.45 -16.61
N ASN A 138 -2.97 -11.33 -16.06
CA ASN A 138 -3.69 -10.32 -16.82
C ASN A 138 -2.73 -9.51 -17.70
N GLU A 139 -1.52 -9.23 -17.23
CA GLU A 139 -0.46 -8.60 -18.04
C GLU A 139 0.02 -9.53 -19.17
N GLU A 140 0.25 -10.81 -18.88
CA GLU A 140 0.63 -11.81 -19.90
C GLU A 140 -0.40 -11.91 -21.03
N LYS A 141 -1.70 -11.87 -20.69
CA LYS A 141 -2.79 -11.88 -21.69
C LYS A 141 -2.85 -10.62 -22.54
N GLN A 142 -2.48 -9.47 -21.99
CA GLN A 142 -2.44 -8.23 -22.75
C GLN A 142 -1.35 -8.28 -23.80
N TRP A 143 -0.15 -8.76 -23.44
CA TRP A 143 0.95 -8.93 -24.39
C TRP A 143 0.65 -9.98 -25.46
N ALA A 144 0.06 -11.12 -25.09
CA ALA A 144 -0.28 -12.18 -26.05
C ALA A 144 -1.46 -11.83 -26.99
N GLY A 145 -2.25 -10.80 -26.67
CA GLY A 145 -3.34 -10.33 -27.52
C GLY A 145 -2.96 -9.19 -28.47
N GLU A 146 -1.74 -8.66 -28.34
CA GLU A 146 -1.16 -7.64 -29.21
C GLU A 146 -0.28 -8.24 -30.34
N GLU A 147 0.00 -9.55 -30.29
CA GLU A 147 0.62 -10.35 -31.36
C GLU A 147 -0.42 -10.94 -32.35
#